data_AF-A0A3N5KHU1-F1
#
_entry.id   AF-A0A3N5KHU1-F1
#
_cell.length_a   1.000
_cell.length_b   1.000
_cell.length_c   1.000
_cell.angle_alpha   90.00
_cell.angle_beta   90.00
_cell.angle_gamma   90.00
#
_symmetry.space_group_name_H-M   'P 1'
#
loop_
_entity.id
_entity.type
_entity.pdbx_description
1 polymer ?
#
loop_
_entity_poly.entity_id
_entity_poly.type
_entity_poly.pdbx_seq_one_letter_code
_entity_poly.pdbx_strand_id
1 'polypeptide(L)'
;MIRYIHLNPLRAQLVRDLDELDRYPYAGHSTLMGKRVREWQVVDGVLGQFARRAATARATYRAFVRDGIAMGRRPNLVGGGLIRSLGGWEAVQTLRQGGSLRAKGDERILGESEFALRVLAMAEEKLKRSEQLRRRGVNVDAVARQAAAAFEVDPELLLQPGQLHAVVASRSLLCYWAVRELGETTTGLARRLALTQAAVSIAVRRGELIAKERGLQLIGD
;
A
#
# COMPACT_ATOMS: atom_id res chain seq x y z
N MET A 1 4.96 -28.20 -5.36
CA MET A 1 4.44 -26.91 -4.85
C MET A 1 3.18 -27.07 -3.97
N ILE A 2 2.18 -27.86 -4.39
CA ILE A 2 0.86 -27.95 -3.71
C ILE A 2 0.88 -28.29 -2.22
N ARG A 3 1.73 -29.25 -1.78
CA ARG A 3 1.85 -29.61 -0.36
C ARG A 3 2.35 -28.47 0.52
N TYR A 4 3.09 -27.50 -0.03
CA TYR A 4 3.61 -26.39 0.77
C TYR A 4 2.47 -25.53 1.31
N ILE A 5 1.52 -25.15 0.45
CA ILE A 5 0.36 -24.33 0.82
C ILE A 5 -0.59 -25.15 1.70
N HIS A 6 -0.83 -26.41 1.33
CA HIS A 6 -1.77 -27.25 2.04
C HIS A 6 -1.32 -27.64 3.46
N LEU A 7 -0.02 -27.61 3.75
CA LEU A 7 0.51 -27.81 5.10
C LEU A 7 0.52 -26.53 5.95
N ASN A 8 0.16 -25.37 5.40
CA ASN A 8 0.18 -24.11 6.17
C ASN A 8 -0.71 -24.13 7.41
N PRO A 9 -1.96 -24.65 7.38
CA PRO A 9 -2.78 -24.73 8.60
C PRO A 9 -2.12 -25.56 9.70
N LEU A 10 -1.51 -26.69 9.34
CA LEU A 10 -0.79 -27.56 10.28
C LEU A 10 0.45 -26.86 10.84
N ARG A 11 1.24 -26.20 9.99
CA ARG A 11 2.46 -25.46 10.40
C ARG A 11 2.16 -24.22 11.23
N ALA A 12 0.99 -23.60 11.02
CA ALA A 12 0.50 -22.48 11.79
C ALA A 12 -0.24 -22.92 13.07
N GLN A 13 -0.26 -24.23 13.37
CA GLN A 13 -0.94 -24.82 14.54
C GLN A 13 -2.45 -24.51 14.60
N LEU A 14 -3.07 -24.26 13.44
CA LEU A 14 -4.52 -24.09 13.32
C LEU A 14 -5.27 -25.43 13.32
N VAL A 15 -4.55 -26.53 13.03
CA VAL A 15 -5.01 -27.91 13.12
C VAL A 15 -3.91 -28.74 13.76
N ARG A 16 -4.28 -29.81 14.47
CA ARG A 16 -3.33 -30.64 15.25
C ARG A 16 -2.62 -31.69 14.41
N ASP A 17 -3.31 -32.25 13.42
CA ASP A 17 -2.83 -33.37 12.64
C ASP A 17 -3.38 -33.37 11.20
N LEU A 18 -3.01 -34.39 10.42
CA LEU A 18 -3.50 -34.56 9.05
C LEU A 18 -4.98 -34.92 8.98
N ASP A 19 -5.55 -35.58 9.98
CA ASP A 19 -6.97 -35.97 9.98
C ASP A 19 -7.88 -34.76 10.18
N GLU A 20 -7.41 -33.79 10.96
CA GLU A 20 -8.03 -32.48 11.10
C GLU A 20 -7.81 -31.62 9.84
N LEU A 21 -6.61 -31.67 9.24
CA LEU A 21 -6.32 -31.01 7.97
C LEU A 21 -7.19 -31.52 6.82
N ASP A 22 -7.44 -32.83 6.75
CA ASP A 22 -8.29 -33.49 5.75
C ASP A 22 -9.70 -32.86 5.71
N ARG A 23 -10.16 -32.31 6.84
CA ARG A 23 -11.50 -31.72 7.00
C ARG A 23 -11.49 -30.18 7.07
N TYR A 24 -10.32 -29.56 7.10
CA TYR A 24 -10.15 -28.13 7.38
C TYR A 24 -10.83 -27.24 6.30
N PRO A 25 -11.81 -26.41 6.68
CA PRO A 25 -12.66 -25.68 5.72
C PRO A 25 -11.95 -24.55 4.97
N TYR A 26 -10.78 -24.09 5.43
CA TYR A 26 -10.08 -22.95 4.83
C TYR A 26 -8.83 -23.37 4.04
N ALA A 27 -8.72 -24.64 3.66
CA ALA A 27 -7.69 -25.14 2.75
C ALA A 27 -8.28 -25.94 1.58
N GLY A 28 -7.66 -25.82 0.41
CA GLY A 28 -8.00 -26.65 -0.76
C GLY A 28 -7.73 -28.14 -0.55
N HIS A 29 -6.92 -28.48 0.46
CA HIS A 29 -6.64 -29.86 0.86
C HIS A 29 -7.92 -30.68 1.10
N SER A 30 -8.93 -30.11 1.79
CA SER A 30 -10.16 -30.84 2.11
C SER A 30 -10.99 -31.23 0.88
N THR A 31 -10.92 -30.44 -0.20
CA THR A 31 -11.58 -30.78 -1.47
C THR A 31 -10.83 -31.89 -2.19
N LEU A 32 -9.50 -31.87 -2.17
CA LEU A 32 -8.68 -32.97 -2.70
C LEU A 32 -8.83 -34.26 -1.89
N MET A 33 -9.25 -34.18 -0.63
CA MET A 33 -9.62 -35.34 0.18
C MET A 33 -11.09 -35.75 0.06
N GLY A 34 -11.88 -35.03 -0.73
CA GLY A 34 -13.30 -35.33 -0.98
C GLY A 34 -14.19 -35.06 0.23
N LYS A 35 -13.72 -34.28 1.21
CA LYS A 35 -14.49 -33.91 2.40
C LYS A 35 -15.36 -32.67 2.18
N ARG A 36 -15.07 -31.89 1.14
CA ARG A 36 -15.83 -30.70 0.73
C ARG A 36 -15.85 -30.59 -0.79
N VAL A 37 -16.93 -30.03 -1.33
CA VAL A 37 -17.05 -29.71 -2.75
C VAL A 37 -16.86 -28.21 -2.93
N ARG A 38 -16.05 -27.81 -3.91
CA ARG A 38 -15.81 -26.41 -4.29
C ARG A 38 -15.74 -26.34 -5.82
N GLU A 39 -16.72 -25.70 -6.44
CA GLU A 39 -16.86 -25.66 -7.91
C GLU A 39 -15.67 -25.01 -8.61
N TRP A 40 -15.04 -24.03 -7.95
CA TRP A 40 -13.89 -23.29 -8.48
C TRP A 40 -12.55 -24.03 -8.32
N GLN A 41 -12.51 -25.16 -7.61
CA GLN A 41 -11.26 -25.87 -7.33
C GLN A 41 -11.10 -27.10 -8.25
N VAL A 42 -10.06 -27.09 -9.07
CA VAL A 42 -9.73 -28.23 -9.95
C VAL A 42 -9.23 -29.42 -9.11
N VAL A 43 -9.99 -30.53 -9.13
CA VAL A 43 -9.67 -31.77 -8.40
C VAL A 43 -9.00 -32.79 -9.31
N ASP A 44 -9.62 -33.12 -10.45
CA ASP A 44 -9.19 -34.23 -11.29
C ASP A 44 -7.83 -33.99 -11.93
N GLY A 45 -7.54 -32.76 -12.34
CA GLY A 45 -6.21 -32.39 -12.88
C GLY A 45 -5.09 -32.49 -11.83
N VAL A 46 -5.40 -32.33 -10.54
CA VAL A 46 -4.42 -32.50 -9.45
C VAL A 46 -4.28 -33.96 -9.09
N LEU A 47 -5.38 -34.67 -8.83
CA LEU A 47 -5.36 -36.08 -8.43
C LEU A 47 -4.86 -37.00 -9.56
N GLY A 48 -5.11 -36.65 -10.82
CA GLY A 48 -4.63 -37.39 -11.98
C GLY A 48 -3.10 -37.50 -12.08
N GLN A 49 -2.35 -36.60 -11.42
CA GLN A 49 -0.89 -36.70 -11.32
C GLN A 49 -0.40 -37.79 -10.35
N PHE A 50 -1.29 -38.29 -9.48
CA PHE A 50 -0.95 -39.26 -8.44
C PHE A 50 -1.39 -40.68 -8.80
N ALA A 51 -2.57 -40.85 -9.41
CA ALA A 51 -3.04 -42.12 -9.96
C ALA A 51 -4.26 -41.93 -10.87
N ARG A 52 -4.58 -42.94 -11.68
CA ARG A 52 -5.79 -42.96 -12.52
C ARG A 52 -7.09 -43.21 -11.73
N ARG A 53 -7.02 -44.00 -10.66
CA ARG A 53 -8.19 -44.32 -9.82
C ARG A 53 -8.27 -43.32 -8.67
N ALA A 54 -9.45 -42.72 -8.47
CA ALA A 54 -9.65 -41.65 -7.49
C ALA A 54 -9.24 -42.04 -6.06
N ALA A 55 -9.60 -43.25 -5.60
CA ALA A 55 -9.24 -43.71 -4.26
C ALA A 55 -7.71 -43.80 -4.07
N THR A 56 -7.01 -44.41 -5.03
CA THR A 56 -5.56 -44.52 -5.04
C THR A 56 -4.90 -43.14 -5.13
N ALA A 57 -5.42 -42.25 -5.99
CA ALA A 57 -4.89 -40.91 -6.17
C ALA A 57 -4.92 -40.09 -4.88
N ARG A 58 -6.03 -40.15 -4.12
CA ARG A 58 -6.15 -39.48 -2.83
C ARG A 58 -5.20 -40.06 -1.78
N ALA A 59 -5.05 -41.38 -1.72
CA ALA A 59 -4.11 -42.02 -0.81
C ALA A 59 -2.66 -41.60 -1.10
N THR A 60 -2.24 -41.65 -2.37
CA THR A 60 -0.90 -41.25 -2.80
C THR A 60 -0.65 -39.76 -2.60
N TYR A 61 -1.62 -38.91 -2.93
CA TYR A 61 -1.57 -37.47 -2.67
C TYR A 61 -1.41 -37.16 -1.17
N ARG A 62 -2.19 -37.84 -0.31
CA ARG A 62 -2.13 -37.64 1.14
C ARG A 62 -0.77 -38.06 1.70
N ALA A 63 -0.22 -39.19 1.24
CA ALA A 63 1.14 -39.61 1.58
C ALA A 63 2.17 -38.55 1.16
N PHE A 64 2.07 -38.03 -0.07
CA PHE A 64 2.93 -36.96 -0.57
C PHE A 64 2.86 -35.66 0.26
N VAL A 65 1.68 -35.31 0.79
CA VAL A 65 1.51 -34.19 1.73
C VAL A 65 2.14 -34.50 3.07
N ARG A 66 1.94 -35.70 3.62
CA ARG A 66 2.54 -36.16 4.88
C ARG A 66 4.06 -36.09 4.85
N ASP A 67 4.69 -36.53 3.76
CA ASP A 67 6.15 -36.47 3.60
C ASP A 67 6.68 -35.02 3.62
N GLY A 68 5.83 -34.05 3.29
CA GLY A 68 6.13 -32.63 3.39
C GLY A 68 6.20 -32.06 4.81
N ILE A 69 5.72 -32.80 5.82
CA ILE A 69 5.76 -32.40 7.23
C ILE A 69 7.22 -32.39 7.73
N ALA A 70 7.95 -33.49 7.46
CA ALA A 70 9.36 -33.63 7.84
C ALA A 70 10.27 -32.58 7.20
N MET A 71 9.83 -31.97 6.09
CA MET A 71 10.58 -30.93 5.38
C MET A 71 10.51 -29.55 6.06
N GLY A 72 9.77 -29.42 7.16
CA GLY A 72 9.75 -28.22 8.01
C GLY A 72 9.37 -26.92 7.28
N ARG A 73 9.87 -25.79 7.80
CA ARG A 73 9.80 -24.50 7.11
C ARG A 73 10.80 -24.49 5.96
N ARG A 74 10.33 -24.11 4.78
CA ARG A 74 11.16 -24.00 3.57
C ARG A 74 11.48 -22.52 3.31
N PRO A 75 12.66 -22.01 3.73
CA PRO A 75 13.00 -20.58 3.61
C PRO A 75 13.03 -20.07 2.17
N ASN A 76 13.13 -20.96 1.17
CA ASN A 76 13.00 -20.64 -0.26
C ASN A 76 11.54 -20.50 -0.75
N LEU A 77 10.56 -20.88 0.06
CA LEU A 77 9.12 -20.71 -0.18
C LEU A 77 8.49 -19.71 0.80
N VAL A 78 9.30 -19.16 1.72
CA VAL A 78 8.95 -18.14 2.71
C VAL A 78 9.61 -16.83 2.28
N GLY A 79 8.81 -15.79 2.08
CA GLY A 79 9.28 -14.48 1.58
C GLY A 79 8.64 -14.12 0.22
N GLY A 80 8.49 -12.83 -0.02
CA GLY A 80 7.93 -12.27 -1.26
C GLY A 80 8.76 -12.60 -2.51
N GLY A 81 8.27 -12.19 -3.68
CA GLY A 81 8.87 -12.51 -4.98
C GLY A 81 10.35 -12.11 -5.13
N LEU A 82 10.76 -11.03 -4.45
CA LEU A 82 12.14 -10.53 -4.39
C LEU A 82 13.24 -11.59 -4.16
N ILE A 83 13.03 -12.57 -3.27
CA ILE A 83 14.03 -13.63 -3.00
C ILE A 83 14.16 -14.59 -4.20
N ARG A 84 13.08 -14.77 -4.97
CA ARG A 84 13.08 -15.58 -6.20
C ARG A 84 13.64 -14.81 -7.38
N SER A 85 13.33 -13.51 -7.50
CA SER A 85 13.78 -12.67 -8.61
C SER A 85 15.27 -12.36 -8.56
N LEU A 86 15.86 -12.30 -7.37
CA LEU A 86 17.29 -11.97 -7.19
C LEU A 86 18.21 -13.20 -7.12
N GLY A 87 17.72 -14.42 -7.34
CA GLY A 87 18.58 -15.61 -7.38
C GLY A 87 18.89 -16.24 -6.01
N GLY A 88 18.05 -16.02 -5.00
CA GLY A 88 18.13 -16.70 -3.70
C GLY A 88 18.65 -15.82 -2.55
N TRP A 89 18.81 -16.45 -1.37
CA TRP A 89 19.18 -15.75 -0.13
C TRP A 89 20.57 -15.13 -0.17
N GLU A 90 21.49 -15.72 -0.93
CA GLU A 90 22.89 -15.28 -1.05
C GLU A 90 22.99 -13.90 -1.73
N ALA A 91 22.21 -13.67 -2.78
CA ALA A 91 22.09 -12.37 -3.45
C ALA A 91 21.39 -11.30 -2.59
N VAL A 92 20.41 -11.71 -1.78
CA VAL A 92 19.74 -10.82 -0.81
C VAL A 92 20.69 -10.43 0.33
N GLN A 93 21.65 -11.29 0.68
CA GLN A 93 22.63 -11.04 1.73
C GLN A 93 23.72 -10.05 1.29
N THR A 94 24.22 -10.17 0.06
CA THR A 94 25.14 -9.20 -0.54
C THR A 94 24.50 -7.82 -0.72
N LEU A 95 23.21 -7.77 -1.11
CA LEU A 95 22.46 -6.51 -1.21
C LEU A 95 22.13 -5.88 0.17
N ARG A 96 22.00 -6.68 1.22
CA ARG A 96 21.85 -6.18 2.61
C ARG A 96 23.13 -5.54 3.15
N GLN A 97 24.30 -6.09 2.81
CA GLN A 97 25.60 -5.58 3.29
C GLN A 97 25.97 -4.22 2.65
N GLY A 98 25.47 -3.93 1.45
CA GLY A 98 25.66 -2.62 0.78
C GLY A 98 24.75 -1.50 1.28
N GLY A 99 23.90 -1.73 2.30
CA GLY A 99 23.03 -0.71 2.89
C GLY A 99 21.86 -0.22 2.03
N SER A 100 21.73 -0.68 0.78
CA SER A 100 20.78 -0.15 -0.22
C SER A 100 19.39 -0.79 -0.16
N LEU A 101 19.26 -2.03 0.34
CA LEU A 101 17.95 -2.66 0.54
C LEU A 101 17.62 -2.83 2.03
N ARG A 102 17.03 -1.79 2.60
CA ARG A 102 16.01 -1.99 3.63
C ARG A 102 14.84 -2.70 2.94
N ALA A 103 14.86 -4.03 2.89
CA ALA A 103 13.75 -4.85 2.42
C ALA A 103 12.55 -4.69 3.37
N LYS A 104 11.90 -3.53 3.32
CA LYS A 104 10.69 -3.17 4.06
C LYS A 104 9.52 -3.30 3.09
N GLY A 105 9.13 -4.54 2.81
CA GLY A 105 7.93 -4.78 2.02
C GLY A 105 7.89 -6.19 1.44
N ASP A 106 6.81 -6.91 1.73
CA ASP A 106 6.48 -8.10 0.94
C ASP A 106 5.92 -7.61 -0.41
N GLU A 107 6.54 -8.02 -1.51
CA GLU A 107 6.11 -7.63 -2.86
C GLU A 107 4.67 -8.04 -3.18
N ARG A 108 4.15 -9.08 -2.52
CA ARG A 108 2.75 -9.49 -2.66
C ARG A 108 1.78 -8.52 -1.98
N ILE A 109 2.29 -7.66 -1.09
CA ILE A 109 1.53 -6.68 -0.32
C ILE A 109 1.77 -5.27 -0.87
N LEU A 110 3.03 -4.90 -1.11
CA LEU A 110 3.41 -3.54 -1.51
C LEU A 110 3.81 -3.39 -2.99
N GLY A 111 3.80 -4.48 -3.76
CA GLY A 111 4.25 -4.49 -5.15
C GLY A 111 5.78 -4.54 -5.29
N GLU A 112 6.26 -4.34 -6.52
CA GLU A 112 7.69 -4.41 -6.86
C GLU A 112 8.54 -3.47 -5.98
N SER A 113 9.73 -3.93 -5.59
CA SER A 113 10.61 -3.16 -4.68
C SER A 113 11.02 -1.80 -5.25
N GLU A 114 11.24 -1.71 -6.56
CA GLU A 114 11.50 -0.45 -7.28
C GLU A 114 10.36 0.55 -7.10
N PHE A 115 9.11 0.10 -7.25
CA PHE A 115 7.95 0.95 -7.03
C PHE A 115 7.89 1.46 -5.58
N ALA A 116 8.07 0.57 -4.60
CA ALA A 116 8.03 0.93 -3.19
C ALA A 116 9.13 1.95 -2.83
N LEU A 117 10.36 1.76 -3.32
CA LEU A 117 11.48 2.68 -3.10
C LEU A 117 11.23 4.05 -3.75
N ARG A 118 10.70 4.09 -4.98
CA ARG A 118 10.33 5.36 -5.64
C ARG A 118 9.28 6.12 -4.84
N VAL A 119 8.22 5.45 -4.38
CA VAL A 119 7.16 6.09 -3.58
C VAL A 119 7.71 6.63 -2.26
N LEU A 120 8.61 5.90 -1.59
CA LEU A 120 9.28 6.37 -0.38
C LEU A 120 10.13 7.62 -0.63
N ALA A 121 10.92 7.62 -1.72
CA ALA A 121 11.75 8.77 -2.09
C ALA A 121 10.90 10.03 -2.36
N MET A 122 9.80 9.90 -3.10
CA MET A 122 8.87 11.00 -3.36
C MET A 122 8.25 11.56 -2.05
N ALA A 123 7.94 10.68 -1.09
CA ALA A 123 7.40 11.09 0.19
C ALA A 123 8.44 11.84 1.05
N GLU A 124 9.69 11.36 1.07
CA GLU A 124 10.81 12.04 1.74
C GLU A 124 11.10 13.41 1.14
N GLU A 125 11.08 13.54 -0.19
CA GLU A 125 11.28 14.82 -0.89
C GLU A 125 10.22 15.84 -0.50
N LYS A 126 8.94 15.42 -0.50
CA LYS A 126 7.83 16.28 -0.08
C LYS A 126 7.96 16.72 1.38
N LEU A 127 8.37 15.82 2.28
CA LEU A 127 8.62 16.15 3.68
C LEU A 127 9.73 17.21 3.80
N LYS A 128 10.88 16.99 3.14
CA LYS A 128 12.01 17.94 3.11
C LYS A 128 11.58 19.32 2.62
N ARG A 129 10.79 19.39 1.53
CA ARG A 129 10.27 20.65 0.98
C ARG A 129 9.40 21.40 1.99
N SER A 130 8.43 20.72 2.62
CA SER A 130 7.58 21.33 3.65
C SER A 130 8.37 21.80 4.89
N GLU A 131 9.38 21.03 5.31
CA GLU A 131 10.27 21.41 6.41
C GLU A 131 11.12 22.63 6.06
N GLN A 132 11.64 22.72 4.83
CA GLN A 132 12.40 23.87 4.34
C GLN A 132 11.54 25.15 4.33
N LEU A 133 10.29 25.05 3.85
CA LEU A 133 9.33 26.17 3.87
C LEU A 133 9.09 26.66 5.31
N ARG A 134 8.85 25.74 6.24
CA ARG A 134 8.65 26.07 7.66
C ARG A 134 9.89 26.71 8.29
N ARG A 135 11.09 26.23 7.98
CA ARG A 135 12.37 26.82 8.45
C ARG A 135 12.58 28.24 7.92
N ARG A 136 12.09 28.55 6.72
CA ARG A 136 12.06 29.92 6.16
C ARG A 136 10.98 30.81 6.80
N GLY A 137 10.22 30.31 7.77
CA GLY A 137 9.14 31.04 8.43
C GLY A 137 7.85 31.09 7.63
N VAL A 138 7.73 30.32 6.55
CA VAL A 138 6.48 30.25 5.77
C VAL A 138 5.45 29.50 6.61
N ASN A 139 4.39 30.22 6.97
CA ASN A 139 3.23 29.68 7.67
C ASN A 139 1.97 29.89 6.82
N VAL A 140 0.82 29.39 7.29
CA VAL A 140 -0.44 29.51 6.53
C VAL A 140 -0.82 30.98 6.28
N ASP A 141 -0.47 31.92 7.16
CA ASP A 141 -0.74 33.35 6.93
C ASP A 141 0.12 33.90 5.78
N ALA A 142 1.37 33.47 5.68
CA ALA A 142 2.24 33.81 4.55
C ALA A 142 1.67 33.24 3.23
N VAL A 143 1.22 31.98 3.25
CA VAL A 143 0.54 31.35 2.10
C VAL A 143 -0.74 32.12 1.74
N ALA A 144 -1.52 32.56 2.73
CA ALA A 144 -2.75 33.31 2.52
C ALA A 144 -2.48 34.66 1.85
N ARG A 145 -1.47 35.42 2.32
CA ARG A 145 -1.05 36.67 1.69
C ARG A 145 -0.65 36.48 0.23
N GLN A 146 0.08 35.42 -0.08
CA GLN A 146 0.52 35.16 -1.44
C GLN A 146 -0.63 34.72 -2.35
N ALA A 147 -1.53 33.86 -1.85
CA ALA A 147 -2.72 33.47 -2.60
C ALA A 147 -3.66 34.67 -2.84
N ALA A 148 -3.76 35.59 -1.87
CA ALA A 148 -4.50 36.84 -2.01
C ALA A 148 -3.91 37.73 -3.10
N ALA A 149 -2.58 37.95 -3.07
CA ALA A 149 -1.88 38.77 -4.05
C ALA A 149 -2.08 38.27 -5.50
N ALA A 150 -2.11 36.95 -5.72
CA ALA A 150 -2.34 36.37 -7.05
C ALA A 150 -3.73 36.65 -7.66
N PHE A 151 -4.66 37.17 -6.86
CA PHE A 151 -6.03 37.49 -7.26
C PHE A 151 -6.46 38.91 -6.86
N GLU A 152 -5.53 39.73 -6.35
CA GLU A 152 -5.79 41.10 -5.90
C GLU A 152 -6.95 41.18 -4.87
N VAL A 153 -7.03 40.20 -3.97
CA VAL A 153 -8.02 40.19 -2.89
C VAL A 153 -7.36 40.46 -1.54
N ASP A 154 -8.14 40.97 -0.59
CA ASP A 154 -7.68 41.12 0.79
C ASP A 154 -7.44 39.74 1.44
N PRO A 155 -6.23 39.48 1.99
CA PRO A 155 -5.92 38.21 2.66
C PRO A 155 -6.82 37.89 3.86
N GLU A 156 -7.38 38.88 4.55
CA GLU A 156 -8.27 38.64 5.69
C GLU A 156 -9.56 37.94 5.24
N LEU A 157 -10.05 38.23 4.03
CA LEU A 157 -11.25 37.61 3.46
C LEU A 157 -11.06 36.10 3.19
N LEU A 158 -9.82 35.65 3.03
CA LEU A 158 -9.52 34.23 2.82
C LEU A 158 -9.73 33.40 4.09
N LEU A 159 -9.49 34.01 5.24
CA LEU A 159 -9.57 33.38 6.57
C LEU A 159 -10.98 33.44 7.17
N GLN A 160 -11.82 34.34 6.67
CA GLN A 160 -13.21 34.48 7.11
C GLN A 160 -14.13 33.38 6.50
N PRO A 161 -15.14 32.91 7.26
CA PRO A 161 -16.16 32.02 6.73
C PRO A 161 -17.03 32.74 5.67
N GLY A 162 -17.32 32.06 4.56
CA GLY A 162 -18.26 32.57 3.55
C GLY A 162 -17.89 32.19 2.10
N GLN A 163 -18.88 32.22 1.20
CA GLN A 163 -18.73 31.87 -0.22
C GLN A 163 -18.83 33.10 -1.12
N LEU A 164 -18.12 34.18 -0.79
CA LEU A 164 -17.98 35.30 -1.72
C LEU A 164 -17.30 34.79 -2.99
N HIS A 165 -18.02 34.79 -4.11
CA HIS A 165 -17.55 34.24 -5.40
C HIS A 165 -16.16 34.77 -5.79
N ALA A 166 -15.90 36.06 -5.51
CA ALA A 166 -14.63 36.72 -5.75
C ALA A 166 -13.42 36.08 -5.02
N VAL A 167 -13.64 35.47 -3.86
CA VAL A 167 -12.55 34.94 -2.98
C VAL A 167 -12.36 33.44 -3.17
N VAL A 168 -13.27 32.76 -3.86
CA VAL A 168 -13.28 31.30 -4.03
C VAL A 168 -12.02 30.78 -4.71
N ALA A 169 -11.56 31.44 -5.78
CA ALA A 169 -10.38 31.03 -6.53
C ALA A 169 -9.11 31.18 -5.68
N SER A 170 -8.93 32.34 -5.05
CA SER A 170 -7.80 32.60 -4.15
C SER A 170 -7.79 31.67 -2.93
N ARG A 171 -8.95 31.42 -2.30
CA ARG A 171 -9.04 30.47 -1.16
C ARG A 171 -8.72 29.04 -1.58
N SER A 172 -9.07 28.67 -2.80
CA SER A 172 -8.72 27.35 -3.34
C SER A 172 -7.21 27.21 -3.51
N LEU A 173 -6.54 28.27 -3.99
CA LEU A 173 -5.10 28.31 -4.10
C LEU A 173 -4.40 28.24 -2.73
N LEU A 174 -4.90 29.00 -1.73
CA LEU A 174 -4.47 28.88 -0.33
C LEU A 174 -4.60 27.43 0.16
N CYS A 175 -5.76 26.81 -0.01
CA CYS A 175 -5.99 25.43 0.43
C CYS A 175 -5.02 24.44 -0.23
N TYR A 176 -4.82 24.57 -1.54
CA TYR A 176 -3.88 23.74 -2.28
C TYR A 176 -2.45 23.89 -1.74
N TRP A 177 -1.93 25.10 -1.67
CA TRP A 177 -0.56 25.33 -1.20
C TRP A 177 -0.36 24.95 0.27
N ALA A 178 -1.30 25.29 1.15
CA ALA A 178 -1.21 24.91 2.55
C ALA A 178 -1.14 23.37 2.73
N VAL A 179 -1.95 22.61 2.01
CA VAL A 179 -2.02 21.14 2.16
C VAL A 179 -0.92 20.42 1.36
N ARG A 180 -0.64 20.87 0.14
CA ARG A 180 0.27 20.17 -0.78
C ARG A 180 1.72 20.62 -0.66
N GLU A 181 1.97 21.89 -0.37
CA GLU A 181 3.33 22.45 -0.27
C GLU A 181 3.77 22.56 1.19
N LEU A 182 2.96 23.20 2.04
CA LEU A 182 3.31 23.48 3.44
C LEU A 182 3.10 22.26 4.38
N GLY A 183 2.41 21.23 3.90
CA GLY A 183 2.17 19.98 4.63
C GLY A 183 1.12 20.07 5.72
N GLU A 184 0.19 21.04 5.64
CA GLU A 184 -0.93 21.12 6.57
C GLU A 184 -1.92 19.96 6.36
N THR A 185 -2.55 19.54 7.45
CA THR A 185 -3.66 18.58 7.37
C THR A 185 -4.92 19.29 6.88
N THR A 186 -5.73 18.59 6.08
CA THR A 186 -7.03 19.13 5.63
C THR A 186 -7.95 19.45 6.80
N THR A 187 -7.90 18.66 7.89
CA THR A 187 -8.68 18.88 9.12
C THR A 187 -8.15 20.02 9.97
N GLY A 188 -6.84 20.23 10.02
CA GLY A 188 -6.23 21.40 10.67
C GLY A 188 -6.61 22.69 9.94
N LEU A 189 -6.48 22.69 8.62
CA LEU A 189 -6.83 23.84 7.80
C LEU A 189 -8.35 24.15 7.83
N ALA A 190 -9.19 23.11 7.81
CA ALA A 190 -10.64 23.26 7.94
C ALA A 190 -11.05 24.00 9.22
N ARG A 191 -10.45 23.62 10.37
CA ARG A 191 -10.67 24.31 11.64
C ARG A 191 -10.25 25.77 11.57
N ARG A 192 -9.10 26.05 10.96
CA ARG A 192 -8.56 27.41 10.84
C ARG A 192 -9.44 28.32 9.97
N LEU A 193 -10.00 27.79 8.89
CA LEU A 193 -10.85 28.54 7.95
C LEU A 193 -12.34 28.52 8.31
N ALA A 194 -12.72 27.88 9.43
CA ALA A 194 -14.12 27.62 9.79
C ALA A 194 -14.93 26.95 8.67
N LEU A 195 -14.31 25.99 7.98
CA LEU A 195 -14.90 25.20 6.89
C LEU A 195 -14.99 23.71 7.27
N THR A 196 -15.77 22.95 6.50
CA THR A 196 -15.77 21.48 6.62
C THR A 196 -14.51 20.90 5.97
N GLN A 197 -14.06 19.74 6.45
CA GLN A 197 -12.95 18.99 5.82
C GLN A 197 -13.23 18.70 4.34
N ALA A 198 -14.48 18.36 3.99
CA ALA A 198 -14.89 18.11 2.61
C ALA A 198 -14.76 19.37 1.74
N ALA A 199 -15.19 20.53 2.23
CA ALA A 199 -15.05 21.81 1.53
C ALA A 199 -13.58 22.15 1.27
N VAL A 200 -12.69 21.94 2.26
CA VAL A 200 -11.24 22.11 2.07
C VAL A 200 -10.69 21.12 1.04
N SER A 201 -11.08 19.84 1.08
CA SER A 201 -10.63 18.85 0.10
C SER A 201 -11.04 19.19 -1.34
N ILE A 202 -12.26 19.72 -1.53
CA ILE A 202 -12.73 20.20 -2.84
C ILE A 202 -11.92 21.42 -3.27
N ALA A 203 -11.70 22.37 -2.35
CA ALA A 203 -10.91 23.57 -2.60
C ALA A 203 -9.45 23.24 -2.98
N VAL A 204 -8.82 22.24 -2.36
CA VAL A 204 -7.47 21.75 -2.72
C VAL A 204 -7.43 21.28 -4.17
N ARG A 205 -8.40 20.47 -4.61
CA ARG A 205 -8.45 19.97 -5.99
C ARG A 205 -8.64 21.10 -7.00
N ARG A 206 -9.55 22.03 -6.71
CA ARG A 206 -9.78 23.21 -7.55
C ARG A 206 -8.55 24.13 -7.59
N GLY A 207 -7.89 24.32 -6.45
CA GLY A 207 -6.68 25.14 -6.34
C GLY A 207 -5.50 24.57 -7.12
N GLU A 208 -5.37 23.25 -7.17
CA GLU A 208 -4.35 22.57 -7.98
C GLU A 208 -4.56 22.86 -9.48
N LEU A 209 -5.80 22.82 -9.97
CA LEU A 209 -6.12 23.16 -11.36
C LEU A 209 -5.78 24.62 -11.66
N ILE A 210 -6.22 25.53 -10.79
CA ILE A 210 -5.93 26.97 -10.90
C ILE A 210 -4.42 27.24 -10.94
N ALA A 211 -3.65 26.59 -10.06
CA ALA A 211 -2.20 26.75 -10.02
C ALA A 211 -1.54 26.30 -11.33
N LYS A 212 -1.99 25.17 -11.90
CA LYS A 212 -1.49 24.66 -13.18
C LYS A 212 -1.87 25.56 -14.35
N GLU A 213 -3.13 25.98 -14.44
CA GLU A 213 -3.65 26.82 -15.54
C GLU A 213 -2.97 28.19 -15.59
N ARG A 214 -2.67 28.78 -14.44
CA ARG A 214 -2.07 30.12 -14.33
C ARG A 214 -0.55 30.10 -14.10
N GLY A 215 0.07 28.93 -14.02
CA GLY A 215 1.50 28.80 -13.74
C GLY A 215 1.92 29.34 -12.36
N LEU A 216 1.03 29.30 -11.38
CA LEU A 216 1.28 29.88 -10.05
C LEU A 216 2.00 28.90 -9.13
N GLN A 217 3.05 29.36 -8.45
CA GLN A 217 3.83 28.58 -7.48
C GLN A 217 3.91 29.31 -6.13
N LEU A 218 3.96 28.55 -5.03
CA LEU A 218 4.06 29.12 -3.68
C LEU A 218 5.42 29.78 -3.43
N ILE A 219 6.50 29.26 -3.99
CA ILE A 219 7.78 29.95 -4.07
C ILE A 219 8.32 29.56 -5.43
N GLY A 220 8.59 30.53 -6.30
CA GLY A 220 9.36 30.27 -7.50
C GLY A 220 10.80 29.92 -7.11
N ASP A 221 11.38 28.93 -7.77
CA ASP A 221 12.82 28.69 -7.70
C ASP A 221 13.60 29.92 -8.19
#